data_AF-A0A0J6S271-F1
#
_entry.id   AF-A0A0J6S271-F1
#
_cell.length_a   1.000
_cell.length_b   1.000
_cell.length_c   1.000
_cell.angle_alpha   90.00
_cell.angle_beta   90.00
_cell.angle_gamma   90.00
#
_symmetry.space_group_name_H-M   'P 1'
#
loop_
_entity.id
_entity.type
_entity.pdbx_description
1 polymer ?
#
loop_
_entity_poly.entity_id
_entity_poly.type
_entity_poly.pdbx_seq_one_letter_code
_entity_poly.pdbx_strand_id
1 'polypeptide(L)'
;MVVGVGASGAAIDSLERFLAHAPEMPGVAVVVALHQREVVGEARWRTVLARAVALPQAPVEDGVAVEAGRLYLLPEDGTASLA
;
A
#
# COMPACT_ATOMS: atom_id res chain seq x y z
N MET A 1 8.24 -7.73 -10.13
CA MET A 1 8.00 -8.48 -8.87
C MET A 1 6.91 -7.77 -8.10
N VAL A 2 6.05 -8.50 -7.39
CA VAL A 2 4.97 -7.90 -6.58
C VAL A 2 5.20 -8.25 -5.12
N VAL A 3 5.04 -7.28 -4.24
CA VAL A 3 5.06 -7.45 -2.78
C VAL A 3 3.68 -7.07 -2.24
N GLY A 4 2.97 -8.06 -1.70
CA GLY A 4 1.72 -7.85 -0.96
C GLY A 4 2.01 -7.62 0.52
N VAL A 5 1.41 -6.58 1.10
CA VAL A 5 1.54 -6.19 2.50
C VAL A 5 0.16 -6.18 3.15
N GLY A 6 -0.09 -7.14 4.03
CA GLY A 6 -1.25 -7.14 4.91
C GLY A 6 -0.88 -6.52 6.26
N ALA A 7 -1.65 -5.54 6.72
CA ALA A 7 -1.50 -4.94 8.03
C ALA A 7 -2.88 -4.69 8.66
N SER A 8 -2.90 -4.51 9.99
CA SER A 8 -4.03 -3.92 10.69
C SER A 8 -3.66 -2.53 11.22
N GLY A 9 -4.65 -1.73 11.64
CA GLY A 9 -4.38 -0.43 12.25
C GLY A 9 -3.41 -0.48 13.43
N ALA A 10 -3.37 -1.59 14.18
CA ALA A 10 -2.40 -1.81 15.26
C ALA A 10 -0.94 -1.92 14.78
N ALA A 11 -0.71 -2.26 13.51
CA ALA A 11 0.61 -2.42 12.90
C ALA A 11 1.03 -1.21 12.03
N ILE A 12 0.38 -0.05 12.20
CA ILE A 12 0.59 1.12 11.33
C ILE A 12 2.04 1.63 11.34
N ASP A 13 2.72 1.58 12.48
CA ASP A 13 4.12 2.00 12.60
C ASP A 13 5.06 1.10 11.78
N SER A 14 4.75 -0.20 11.69
CA SER A 14 5.50 -1.14 10.87
C SER A 14 5.27 -0.88 9.38
N LEU A 15 4.02 -0.58 9.00
CA LEU A 15 3.68 -0.20 7.63
C LEU A 15 4.38 1.11 7.23
N GLU A 16 4.43 2.11 8.11
CA GLU A 16 5.15 3.37 7.87
C GLU A 16 6.63 3.12 7.58
N ARG A 17 7.30 2.30 8.39
CA ARG A 17 8.73 1.97 8.21
C ARG A 17 8.99 1.23 6.90
N PHE A 18 8.11 0.31 6.51
CA PHE A 18 8.20 -0.37 5.23
C PHE A 18 8.05 0.63 4.07
N LEU A 19 7.00 1.45 4.11
CA LEU A 19 6.70 2.44 3.06
C LEU A 19 7.80 3.50 2.94
N ALA A 20 8.52 3.83 4.01
CA ALA A 20 9.67 4.74 3.96
C ALA A 20 10.84 4.23 3.12
N HIS A 21 11.02 2.91 3.01
CA HIS A 21 12.10 2.30 2.22
C HIS A 21 11.61 1.74 0.88
N ALA A 22 10.28 1.64 0.68
CA ALA A 22 9.70 1.12 -0.55
C ALA A 22 10.17 1.83 -1.84
N PRO A 23 10.37 3.16 -1.87
CA PRO A 23 10.92 3.86 -3.04
C PRO A 23 12.31 3.41 -3.48
N GLU A 24 13.09 2.77 -2.59
CA GLU A 24 14.42 2.23 -2.91
C GLU A 24 14.34 0.93 -3.73
N MET A 25 13.12 0.42 -3.98
CA MET A 25 12.84 -0.80 -4.73
C MET A 25 12.10 -0.50 -6.06
N PRO A 26 12.71 0.19 -7.04
CA PRO A 26 12.02 0.68 -8.24
C PRO A 26 11.46 -0.44 -9.15
N GLY A 27 11.96 -1.67 -9.04
CA GLY A 27 11.46 -2.84 -9.79
C GLY A 27 10.26 -3.57 -9.16
N VAL A 28 9.70 -3.02 -8.08
CA VAL A 28 8.69 -3.68 -7.25
C VAL A 28 7.38 -2.91 -7.28
N ALA A 29 6.29 -3.64 -7.49
CA ALA A 29 4.95 -3.13 -7.22
C ALA A 29 4.58 -3.45 -5.77
N VAL A 30 4.06 -2.48 -5.04
CA VAL A 30 3.65 -2.63 -3.65
C VAL A 30 2.13 -2.61 -3.57
N VAL A 31 1.55 -3.65 -3.01
CA VAL A 31 0.11 -3.78 -2.80
C VAL A 31 -0.17 -3.82 -1.30
N VAL A 32 -0.93 -2.86 -0.77
CA VAL A 32 -1.24 -2.74 0.66
C VAL A 32 -2.71 -3.03 0.90
N ALA A 33 -2.98 -3.99 1.78
CA ALA A 33 -4.28 -4.25 2.37
C ALA A 33 -4.21 -3.89 3.86
N LEU A 34 -4.98 -2.88 4.27
CA LEU A 34 -5.03 -2.41 5.65
C LEU A 34 -6.41 -2.71 6.24
N HIS A 35 -6.46 -3.62 7.21
CA HIS A 35 -7.67 -3.90 7.99
C HIS A 35 -7.80 -2.90 9.14
N GLN A 36 -9.03 -2.53 9.50
CA GLN A 36 -9.32 -1.54 10.56
C GLN A 36 -8.62 -0.18 10.30
N ARG A 37 -8.72 0.40 9.11
CA ARG A 37 -8.08 1.69 8.79
C ARG A 37 -8.65 2.81 9.65
N GLU A 38 -9.92 2.74 10.01
CA GLU A 38 -10.64 3.73 10.80
C GLU A 38 -9.97 4.00 12.16
N VAL A 39 -9.28 3.01 12.74
CA VAL A 39 -8.59 3.17 14.04
C VAL A 39 -7.28 3.97 13.93
N VAL A 40 -6.74 4.15 12.73
CA VAL A 40 -5.50 4.92 12.47
C VAL A 40 -5.80 6.42 12.42
N GLY A 41 -6.98 6.80 11.95
CA GLY A 41 -7.36 8.19 11.71
C GLY A 41 -6.71 8.79 10.45
N GLU A 42 -7.44 9.67 9.77
CA GLU A 42 -7.07 10.20 8.44
C GLU A 42 -5.74 10.96 8.44
N ALA A 43 -5.44 11.75 9.48
CA ALA A 43 -4.19 12.51 9.57
C ALA A 43 -2.95 11.61 9.67
N ARG A 44 -3.03 10.53 10.46
CA ARG A 44 -1.93 9.56 10.57
C ARG A 44 -1.80 8.77 9.28
N TRP A 45 -2.92 8.38 8.68
CA TRP A 45 -2.90 7.68 7.40
C TRP A 45 -2.21 8.47 6.29
N ARG A 46 -2.50 9.77 6.17
CA ARG A 46 -1.80 10.67 5.25
C ARG A 46 -0.30 10.75 5.52
N THR A 47 0.09 10.77 6.79
CA THR A 47 1.51 10.78 7.19
C THR A 47 2.22 9.51 6.74
N VAL A 48 1.57 8.36 6.89
CA VAL A 48 2.09 7.05 6.46
C VAL A 48 2.24 7.00 4.94
N LEU A 49 1.22 7.42 4.19
CA LEU A 49 1.27 7.45 2.72
C LEU A 49 2.32 8.42 2.18
N ALA A 50 2.55 9.55 2.87
CA ALA A 50 3.58 10.50 2.48
C ALA A 50 5.01 9.90 2.49
N ARG A 51 5.25 8.82 3.26
CA ARG A 51 6.54 8.11 3.24
C ARG A 51 6.83 7.42 1.91
N ALA A 52 5.78 7.00 1.21
CA ALA A 52 5.87 6.38 -0.09
C ALA A 52 5.50 7.34 -1.23
N VAL A 53 5.60 8.67 -1.05
CA VAL A 53 5.19 9.66 -2.08
C VAL A 53 5.92 9.49 -3.42
N ALA A 54 7.13 8.94 -3.39
CA ALA A 54 7.92 8.63 -4.59
C ALA A 54 7.43 7.38 -5.34
N LEU A 55 6.51 6.60 -4.78
CA LEU A 55 5.77 5.52 -5.44
C LEU A 55 4.36 6.05 -5.77
N PRO A 56 4.08 6.42 -7.02
CA PRO A 56 2.76 6.90 -7.41
C PRO A 56 1.68 5.88 -7.07
N GLN A 57 0.58 6.37 -6.49
CA GLN A 57 -0.59 5.54 -6.27
C GLN A 57 -1.27 5.21 -7.60
N ALA A 58 -1.71 3.96 -7.73
CA ALA A 58 -2.44 3.48 -8.89
C ALA A 58 -3.80 2.92 -8.49
N PRO A 59 -4.81 3.03 -9.38
CA PRO A 59 -6.12 2.45 -9.12
C PRO A 59 -6.03 0.92 -9.07
N VAL A 60 -6.86 0.32 -8.22
CA VAL A 60 -7.09 -1.12 -8.17
C VAL A 60 -8.39 -1.39 -8.92
N GLU A 61 -8.26 -1.91 -10.15
CA GLU A 61 -9.37 -2.16 -11.06
C GLU A 61 -9.23 -3.55 -11.68
N ASP A 62 -10.36 -4.22 -11.92
CA ASP A 62 -10.38 -5.56 -12.51
C ASP A 62 -9.76 -5.57 -13.91
N GLY A 63 -8.86 -6.52 -14.15
CA GLY A 63 -8.18 -6.69 -15.42
C GLY A 63 -7.05 -5.69 -15.69
N VAL A 64 -6.78 -4.75 -14.79
CA VAL A 64 -5.63 -3.83 -14.92
C VAL A 64 -4.35 -4.51 -14.46
N ALA A 65 -3.30 -4.41 -15.30
CA ALA A 65 -2.01 -5.00 -15.01
C ALA A 65 -1.30 -4.27 -13.85
N VAL A 66 -0.60 -5.05 -13.01
CA VAL A 66 0.23 -4.51 -11.94
C VAL A 66 1.58 -4.07 -12.50
N GLU A 67 1.92 -2.80 -12.29
CA GLU A 67 3.15 -2.18 -12.79
C GLU A 67 4.16 -1.98 -11.65
N ALA A 68 5.45 -2.20 -11.97
CA ALA A 68 6.54 -1.92 -11.04
C ALA A 68 6.64 -0.43 -10.69
N GLY A 69 7.15 -0.11 -9.49
CA GLY A 69 7.32 1.25 -9.02
C GLY A 69 6.00 1.95 -8.67
N ARG A 70 4.92 1.19 -8.46
CA ARG A 70 3.59 1.71 -8.10
C ARG A 70 3.12 1.19 -6.75
N LEU A 71 2.32 2.02 -6.07
CA LEU A 71 1.63 1.68 -4.84
C LEU A 71 0.14 1.46 -5.12
N TYR A 72 -0.38 0.31 -4.73
CA TYR A 72 -1.78 -0.05 -4.83
C TYR A 72 -2.36 -0.17 -3.42
N LEU A 73 -3.46 0.54 -3.15
CA LEU A 73 -4.15 0.51 -1.87
C LEU A 73 -5.48 -0.22 -2.07
N LEU A 74 -5.62 -1.38 -1.43
CA LEU A 74 -6.90 -2.08 -1.46
C LEU A 74 -7.93 -1.33 -0.61
N PRO A 75 -9.19 -1.28 -1.07
CA PRO A 75 -10.30 -0.87 -0.21
C PRO A 75 -10.47 -1.87 0.95
N GLU A 76 -11.01 -1.42 2.09
CA GLU A 76 -11.05 -2.21 3.34
C GLU A 76 -11.78 -3.55 3.21
N ASP A 77 -12.85 -3.58 2.42
CA ASP A 77 -13.64 -4.79 2.16
C ASP A 77 -13.31 -5.46 0.82
N GLY A 78 -12.23 -5.01 0.17
CA GLY A 78 -11.79 -5.50 -1.14
C GLY A 78 -10.93 -6.76 -1.04
N THR A 79 -11.05 -7.63 -2.03
CA THR A 79 -10.09 -8.71 -2.28
C THR A 79 -9.45 -8.48 -3.65
N ALA A 80 -8.15 -8.73 -3.77
CA ALA A 80 -7.45 -8.73 -5.05
C ALA A 80 -6.78 -10.09 -5.26
N SER A 81 -6.74 -10.53 -6.51
CA SER A 81 -6.00 -11.71 -6.95
C SER A 81 -5.07 -11.34 -8.10
N LEU A 82 -3.94 -12.02 -8.19
CA LEU A 82 -2.96 -11.87 -9.26
C LEU A 82 -2.92 -13.19 -10.03
N ALA A 83 -3.01 -13.12 -11.35
CA ALA A 83 -2.98 -14.26 -12.26
C ALA A 83 -1.62 -14.38 -12.96
#